data_AF-A0A529C9G8-F1
#
_entry.id   AF-A0A529C9G8-F1
#
_cell.length_a   1.000
_cell.length_b   1.000
_cell.length_c   1.000
_cell.angle_alpha   90.00
_cell.angle_beta   90.00
_cell.angle_gamma   90.00
#
_symmetry.space_group_name_H-M   'P 1'
#
loop_
_entity.id
_entity.type
_entity.pdbx_description
1 polymer ?
#
loop_
_entity_poly.entity_id
_entity_poly.type
_entity_poly.pdbx_seq_one_letter_code
_entity_poly.pdbx_strand_id
1 'polypeptide(L)'
;MDVATWLRGIGLGQYEKAFRDNDISEEVLAHLTAEDLTGIGVTSVGHRRKLLDAIASLALVSRSAPIGASASLKTALPLSAPTEAERRQLTVMFVDLVGSTELSHQLDPEELRAVMRRYR
;
A
#
# COMPACT_ATOMS: atom_id res chain seq x y z
N MET A 1 -4.99 -19.34 -1.10
CA MET A 1 -3.61 -18.99 -1.53
C MET A 1 -2.64 -20.01 -0.95
N ASP A 2 -1.61 -20.42 -1.69
CA ASP A 2 -0.51 -21.23 -1.14
C ASP A 2 0.53 -20.32 -0.46
N VAL A 3 0.66 -20.43 0.86
CA VAL A 3 1.60 -19.64 1.69
C VAL A 3 3.04 -19.87 1.25
N ALA A 4 3.40 -21.09 0.83
CA ALA A 4 4.76 -21.39 0.41
C ALA A 4 5.14 -20.64 -0.87
N THR A 5 4.25 -20.66 -1.87
CA THR A 5 4.43 -19.90 -3.11
C THR A 5 4.47 -18.40 -2.86
N TRP A 6 3.64 -17.88 -1.96
CA TRP A 6 3.65 -16.47 -1.58
C TRP A 6 4.98 -16.05 -0.93
N LEU A 7 5.50 -16.85 0.01
CA LEU A 7 6.79 -16.61 0.67
C LEU A 7 7.95 -16.55 -0.35
N ARG A 8 7.96 -17.44 -1.36
CA ARG A 8 8.95 -17.36 -2.45
C ARG A 8 8.80 -16.11 -3.29
N GLY A 9 7.56 -15.71 -3.59
CA GLY A 9 7.27 -14.51 -4.37
C GLY A 9 7.82 -13.23 -3.72
N ILE A 10 7.81 -13.14 -2.40
CA ILE A 10 8.40 -12.02 -1.65
C ILE A 10 9.88 -12.24 -1.29
N GLY A 11 10.51 -13.31 -1.77
CA GLY A 11 11.93 -13.63 -1.52
C GLY A 11 12.24 -14.07 -0.09
N LEU A 12 11.25 -14.63 0.61
CA LEU A 12 11.34 -15.12 1.99
C LEU A 12 11.03 -16.63 2.09
N GLY A 13 11.25 -17.38 1.00
CA GLY A 13 11.00 -18.82 0.92
C GLY A 13 11.77 -19.67 1.93
N GLN A 14 12.86 -19.14 2.51
CA GLN A 14 13.57 -19.83 3.59
C GLN A 14 12.72 -20.06 4.85
N TYR A 15 11.64 -19.29 5.04
CA TYR A 15 10.73 -19.43 6.18
C TYR A 15 9.56 -20.40 5.91
N GLU A 16 9.47 -21.00 4.71
CA GLU A 16 8.39 -21.93 4.35
C GLU A 16 8.23 -23.06 5.37
N LYS A 17 9.35 -23.66 5.77
CA LYS A 17 9.33 -24.75 6.75
C LYS A 17 8.81 -24.26 8.09
N ALA A 18 9.26 -23.11 8.57
CA ALA A 18 8.81 -22.54 9.84
C ALA A 18 7.30 -22.22 9.81
N PHE A 19 6.79 -21.65 8.72
CA PHE A 19 5.37 -21.36 8.57
C PHE A 19 4.53 -22.64 8.50
N ARG A 20 5.02 -23.68 7.80
CA ARG A 20 4.35 -24.98 7.72
C ARG A 20 4.35 -25.71 9.05
N ASP A 21 5.48 -25.76 9.73
CA ASP A 21 5.64 -26.48 11.01
C ASP A 21 4.81 -25.81 12.13
N ASN A 22 4.41 -24.55 11.96
CA ASN A 22 3.53 -23.80 12.87
C ASN A 22 2.08 -23.68 12.34
N ASP A 23 1.69 -24.50 11.36
CA ASP A 23 0.33 -24.55 10.79
C ASP A 23 -0.23 -23.19 10.34
N ILE A 24 0.64 -22.31 9.82
CA ILE A 24 0.23 -20.99 9.36
C ILE A 24 -0.45 -21.10 8.00
N SER A 25 -1.78 -21.05 8.03
CA SER A 25 -2.65 -20.98 6.85
C SER A 25 -2.85 -19.53 6.38
N GLU A 26 -3.50 -19.33 5.23
CA GLU A 26 -3.84 -18.01 4.69
C GLU A 26 -4.68 -17.16 5.67
N GLU A 27 -5.59 -17.80 6.43
CA GLU A 27 -6.43 -17.13 7.41
C GLU A 27 -5.60 -16.61 8.60
N VAL A 28 -4.67 -17.44 9.10
CA VAL A 28 -3.79 -17.07 10.21
C VAL A 28 -2.77 -16.03 9.76
N LEU A 29 -2.25 -16.17 8.54
CA LEU A 29 -1.29 -15.25 7.92
C LEU A 29 -1.78 -13.79 7.97
N ALA A 30 -3.07 -13.56 7.72
CA ALA A 30 -3.67 -12.21 7.75
C ALA A 30 -3.69 -11.56 9.14
N HIS A 31 -3.49 -12.34 10.21
CA HIS A 31 -3.57 -11.90 11.60
C HIS A 31 -2.21 -11.95 12.33
N LEU A 32 -1.14 -12.39 11.67
CA LEU A 32 0.17 -12.50 12.30
C LEU A 32 0.71 -11.13 12.75
N THR A 33 1.22 -11.11 13.97
CA THR A 33 1.88 -9.95 14.56
C THR A 33 3.40 -10.08 14.49
N ALA A 34 4.11 -8.98 14.81
CA ALA A 34 5.56 -9.00 14.91
C ALA A 34 6.08 -9.97 15.99
N GLU A 35 5.29 -10.20 17.04
CA GLU A 35 5.60 -11.14 18.12
C GLU A 35 5.49 -12.59 17.63
N ASP A 36 4.40 -12.92 16.94
CA ASP A 36 4.19 -14.26 16.35
C ASP A 36 5.31 -14.63 15.37
N LEU A 37 5.69 -13.68 14.50
CA LEU A 37 6.80 -13.86 13.57
C LEU A 37 8.13 -14.14 14.29
N THR A 38 8.32 -13.54 15.46
CA THR A 38 9.51 -13.81 16.28
C THR A 38 9.42 -15.20 16.90
N GLY A 39 8.24 -15.59 17.38
CA GLY A 39 7.98 -16.91 17.97
C GLY A 39 8.23 -18.07 17.01
N ILE A 40 7.93 -17.90 15.72
CA ILE A 40 8.19 -18.91 14.68
C ILE A 40 9.62 -18.86 14.10
N GLY A 41 10.50 -17.99 14.64
CA GLY A 41 11.92 -17.96 14.28
C GLY A 41 12.34 -16.89 13.26
N VAL A 42 11.48 -15.92 12.92
CA VAL A 42 11.86 -14.76 12.10
C VAL A 42 12.50 -13.68 12.98
N THR A 43 13.77 -13.84 13.31
CA THR A 43 14.50 -12.91 14.22
C THR A 43 14.93 -11.61 13.52
N SER A 44 15.15 -11.64 12.20
CA SER A 44 15.55 -10.47 11.41
C SER A 44 14.43 -9.42 11.39
N VAL A 45 14.73 -8.22 11.90
CA VAL A 45 13.80 -7.07 11.90
C VAL A 45 13.38 -6.71 10.47
N GLY A 46 14.31 -6.76 9.51
CA GLY A 46 14.02 -6.47 8.10
C GLY A 46 13.05 -7.48 7.48
N HIS A 47 13.22 -8.76 7.77
CA HIS A 47 12.31 -9.80 7.27
C HIS A 47 10.93 -9.70 7.91
N ARG A 48 10.85 -9.42 9.22
CA ARG A 48 9.57 -9.18 9.91
C ARG A 48 8.83 -8.00 9.32
N ARG A 49 9.51 -6.85 9.12
CA ARG A 49 8.90 -5.68 8.49
C ARG A 49 8.39 -6.03 7.08
N LYS A 50 9.21 -6.68 6.27
CA LYS A 50 8.84 -7.11 4.91
C LYS A 50 7.63 -8.06 4.89
N LEU A 51 7.55 -9.01 5.83
CA LEU A 51 6.41 -9.92 5.96
C LEU A 51 5.13 -9.17 6.30
N LEU A 52 5.16 -8.31 7.32
CA LEU A 52 3.98 -7.54 7.74
C LEU A 52 3.48 -6.60 6.64
N ASP A 53 4.38 -5.93 5.93
CA ASP A 53 4.01 -5.05 4.81
C ASP A 53 3.38 -5.85 3.64
N ALA A 54 3.90 -7.05 3.36
CA ALA A 54 3.34 -7.93 2.33
C ALA A 54 1.97 -8.52 2.73
N ILE A 55 1.79 -8.86 4.01
CA ILE A 55 0.50 -9.32 4.55
C ILE A 55 -0.56 -8.20 4.46
N ALA A 56 -0.20 -6.97 4.84
CA ALA A 56 -1.09 -5.82 4.73
C ALA A 56 -1.54 -5.59 3.27
N SER A 57 -0.62 -5.75 2.31
CA SER A 57 -0.91 -5.65 0.87
C SER A 57 -1.88 -6.75 0.39
N LEU A 58 -1.72 -7.98 0.88
CA LEU A 58 -2.64 -9.08 0.58
C LEU A 58 -4.06 -8.79 1.10
N ALA A 59 -4.18 -8.25 2.32
CA ALA A 59 -5.47 -7.90 2.92
C ALA A 59 -6.21 -6.76 2.18
N LEU A 60 -5.49 -5.91 1.45
CA LEU A 60 -6.08 -4.88 0.57
C LEU A 60 -6.64 -5.49 -0.72
N VAL A 61 -5.92 -6.45 -1.33
CA VAL A 61 -6.36 -7.16 -2.53
C VAL A 61 -7.59 -8.03 -2.24
N SER A 62 -7.60 -8.78 -1.14
CA SER A 62 -8.73 -9.65 -0.78
C SER A 62 -10.01 -8.88 -0.41
N ARG A 63 -9.90 -7.63 0.04
CA ARG A 63 -11.05 -6.74 0.28
C ARG A 63 -11.59 -6.06 -0.98
N SER A 64 -10.88 -6.16 -2.09
CA SER A 64 -11.17 -5.48 -3.35
C SER A 64 -11.76 -6.44 -4.40
N ALA A 65 -12.92 -7.04 -4.13
CA ALA A 65 -13.77 -7.65 -5.17
C ALA A 65 -14.72 -6.57 -5.75
N PRO A 66 -15.09 -6.62 -7.06
CA PRO A 66 -15.19 -5.41 -7.88
C PRO A 66 -16.59 -4.78 -7.95
N ILE A 67 -16.62 -3.45 -8.04
CA ILE A 67 -17.57 -2.72 -8.89
C ILE A 67 -16.71 -1.92 -9.88
N GLY A 68 -16.99 -2.11 -11.16
CA GLY A 68 -16.02 -2.01 -12.26
C GLY A 68 -15.59 -0.62 -12.71
N ALA A 69 -14.52 -0.60 -13.53
CA ALA A 69 -14.43 0.13 -14.80
C ALA A 69 -13.06 -0.17 -15.45
N SER A 70 -13.05 -0.13 -16.78
CA SER A 70 -12.10 -0.76 -17.69
C SER A 70 -10.92 0.14 -18.11
N ALA A 71 -9.94 -0.54 -18.72
CA ALA A 71 -9.05 -0.11 -19.81
C ALA A 71 -7.69 0.54 -19.50
N SER A 72 -6.59 -0.19 -19.75
CA SER A 72 -5.93 -0.14 -21.08
C SER A 72 -4.68 -1.03 -21.15
N LEU A 73 -4.60 -1.80 -22.25
CA LEU A 73 -3.42 -2.54 -22.69
C LEU A 73 -2.33 -1.57 -23.18
N LYS A 74 -1.09 -1.70 -22.69
CA LYS A 74 0.12 -1.27 -23.43
C LYS A 74 1.27 -2.27 -23.24
N THR A 75 1.77 -2.69 -24.39
CA THR A 75 2.84 -3.66 -24.71
C THR A 75 4.21 -3.30 -24.10
N ALA A 76 4.99 -4.35 -23.81
CA ALA A 76 6.34 -4.41 -23.24
C ALA A 76 7.45 -3.81 -24.16
N LEU A 77 8.61 -3.30 -23.68
CA LEU A 77 9.82 -3.99 -23.19
C LEU A 77 10.89 -2.94 -22.71
N PRO A 78 12.04 -3.31 -22.07
CA PRO A 78 12.45 -2.82 -20.75
C PRO A 78 13.73 -1.95 -20.74
N LEU A 79 13.98 -1.22 -19.65
CA LEU A 79 15.28 -1.04 -18.97
C LEU A 79 15.13 -0.03 -17.80
N SER A 80 15.69 -0.38 -16.64
CA SER A 80 15.60 0.29 -15.33
C SER A 80 14.47 -0.21 -14.45
N ALA A 81 14.83 -0.76 -13.29
CA ALA A 81 13.90 -1.21 -12.26
C ALA A 81 12.82 -0.14 -12.03
N PRO A 82 11.52 -0.46 -12.08
CA PRO A 82 10.53 0.51 -11.72
C PRO A 82 10.68 0.76 -10.22
N THR A 83 10.93 2.01 -9.83
CA THR A 83 10.32 2.51 -8.60
C THR A 83 8.84 2.29 -8.81
N GLU A 84 8.34 1.15 -8.33
CA GLU A 84 6.96 0.74 -8.49
C GLU A 84 6.11 1.90 -7.99
N ALA A 85 5.43 2.59 -8.92
CA ALA A 85 4.66 3.76 -8.59
C ALA A 85 3.59 3.32 -7.58
N GLU A 86 3.81 3.67 -6.31
CA GLU A 86 2.96 3.23 -5.21
C GLU A 86 1.60 3.91 -5.34
N ARG A 87 0.62 3.20 -5.91
CA ARG A 87 -0.75 3.69 -6.06
C ARG A 87 -1.47 3.55 -4.72
N ARG A 88 -1.30 4.54 -3.84
CA ARG A 88 -2.03 4.64 -2.57
C ARG A 88 -3.46 5.10 -2.81
N GLN A 89 -4.44 4.41 -2.22
CA GLN A 89 -5.81 4.92 -2.15
C GLN A 89 -5.82 6.18 -1.29
N LEU A 90 -6.03 7.34 -1.91
CA LEU A 90 -6.15 8.64 -1.26
C LEU A 90 -7.62 9.04 -1.24
N THR A 91 -8.21 9.16 -0.06
CA THR A 91 -9.51 9.82 0.11
C THR A 91 -9.27 11.32 0.21
N VAL A 92 -9.61 12.05 -0.85
CA VAL A 92 -9.52 13.52 -0.87
C VAL A 92 -10.90 14.09 -0.57
N MET A 93 -10.99 14.91 0.47
CA MET A 93 -12.17 15.70 0.78
C MET A 93 -11.90 17.16 0.41
N PHE A 94 -12.79 17.75 -0.39
CA PHE A 94 -12.79 19.17 -0.67
C PHE A 94 -13.73 19.87 0.31
N VAL A 95 -13.21 20.81 1.08
CA VAL A 95 -13.98 21.65 2.00
C VAL A 95 -13.70 23.08 1.64
N ASP A 96 -14.76 23.85 1.42
CA ASP A 96 -14.65 25.29 1.23
C ASP A 96 -14.61 26.00 2.59
N LEU A 97 -13.63 26.86 2.79
CA LEU A 97 -13.55 27.69 3.98
C LEU A 97 -14.14 29.06 3.69
N VAL A 98 -15.36 29.30 4.17
CA VAL A 98 -16.02 30.62 4.15
C VAL A 98 -15.98 31.27 2.75
N GLY A 99 -16.41 30.57 1.71
CA GLY A 99 -16.51 31.13 0.35
C GLY A 99 -15.17 31.27 -0.38
N SER A 100 -14.09 30.68 0.13
CA SER A 100 -12.75 30.77 -0.47
C SER A 100 -12.68 30.29 -1.92
N THR A 101 -13.51 29.31 -2.27
CA THR A 101 -13.60 28.76 -3.62
C THR A 101 -14.13 29.81 -4.58
N GLU A 102 -15.19 30.54 -4.22
CA GLU A 102 -15.74 31.62 -5.03
C GLU A 102 -14.75 32.77 -5.22
N LEU A 103 -14.05 33.16 -4.14
CA LEU A 103 -13.00 34.17 -4.21
C LEU A 103 -11.88 33.80 -5.19
N SER A 104 -11.53 32.51 -5.28
CA SER A 104 -10.50 32.02 -6.21
C SER A 104 -10.89 32.11 -7.68
N HIS A 105 -12.19 32.19 -7.99
CA HIS A 105 -12.68 32.38 -9.35
C HIS A 105 -12.64 33.85 -9.79
N GLN A 106 -12.64 34.79 -8.84
CA GLN A 106 -12.67 36.22 -9.10
C GLN A 106 -11.27 36.86 -9.13
N LEU A 107 -10.28 36.21 -8.49
CA LEU A 107 -8.91 36.69 -8.40
C LEU A 107 -7.97 35.88 -9.28
N ASP A 108 -7.00 36.56 -9.90
CA ASP A 108 -5.93 35.87 -10.62
C ASP A 108 -5.03 35.07 -9.65
N PRO A 109 -4.40 33.98 -10.10
CA PRO A 109 -3.61 33.10 -9.24
C PRO A 109 -2.45 33.78 -8.51
N GLU A 110 -1.88 34.85 -9.08
CA GLU A 110 -0.80 35.63 -8.45
C GLU A 110 -1.32 36.51 -7.30
N GLU A 111 -2.50 37.10 -7.47
CA GLU A 111 -3.16 37.94 -6.47
C GLU A 111 -3.67 37.10 -5.30
N LEU A 112 -4.32 35.97 -5.59
CA LEU A 112 -4.77 35.02 -4.55
C LEU A 112 -3.59 34.55 -3.68
N ARG A 113 -2.43 34.28 -4.30
CA ARG A 113 -1.19 33.93 -3.57
C ARG A 113 -0.70 35.07 -2.68
N ALA A 114 -0.79 36.32 -3.14
CA ALA A 114 -0.42 37.48 -2.33
C ALA A 114 -1.32 37.63 -1.10
N VAL A 115 -2.64 37.44 -1.27
CA VAL A 115 -3.62 37.45 -0.17
C VAL A 115 -3.32 36.33 0.83
N MET A 116 -3.12 35.09 0.39
CA MET A 116 -2.81 33.97 1.29
C MET A 116 -1.52 34.17 2.09
N ARG A 117 -0.48 34.78 1.50
CA ARG A 117 0.79 35.08 2.20
C ARG A 117 0.63 36.08 3.34
N ARG A 118 -0.38 36.95 3.30
CA ARG A 118 -0.61 37.97 4.33
C ARG A 118 -1.20 37.41 5.62
N TYR A 119 -1.82 36.22 5.55
CA TYR A 119 -2.42 35.53 6.69
C TYR A 119 -1.58 34.36 7.21
N ARG A 120 -0.31 34.26 6.79
CA ARG A 120 0.62 33.20 7.17
C ARG A 120 1.51 33.61 8.33
#